data_AF-A0A3D5A4A1-F1
#
_entry.id   AF-A0A3D5A4A1-F1
#
_cell.length_a   1.000
_cell.length_b   1.000
_cell.length_c   1.000
_cell.angle_alpha   90.00
_cell.angle_beta   90.00
_cell.angle_gamma   90.00
#
_symmetry.space_group_name_H-M   'P 1'
#
loop_
_entity.id
_entity.type
_entity.pdbx_description
1 polymer ?
#
loop_
_entity_poly.entity_id
_entity_poly.type
_entity_poly.pdbx_seq_one_letter_code
_entity_poly.pdbx_strand_id
1 'polypeptide(L)' 'MMQQDAAKADIPVLVLTAHNKDAEKARGWQLGATWYQAKPFNFDELLLIIGRILEATAGPAE' A
#
# COMPACT_ATOMS: atom_id res chain seq x y z
N MET A 1 0.84 -15.77 -0.95
CA MET A 1 0.65 -14.34 -0.61
C MET A 1 -0.33 -13.71 -1.60
N MET A 2 -1.08 -12.67 -1.25
CA MET A 2 -2.17 -12.13 -2.10
C MET A 2 -1.75 -11.78 -3.54
N GLN A 3 -0.49 -11.40 -3.76
CA GLN A 3 0.04 -11.00 -5.07
C GLN A 3 0.66 -12.13 -5.89
N GLN A 4 0.68 -13.35 -5.37
CA GLN A 4 1.15 -14.52 -6.13
C GLN A 4 0.03 -15.13 -6.99
N ASP A 5 -1.19 -14.63 -6.82
CA ASP A 5 -2.37 -15.01 -7.56
C ASP A 5 -2.54 -14.00 -8.70
N ALA A 6 -2.31 -14.41 -9.94
CA ALA A 6 -2.30 -13.50 -11.10
C ALA A 6 -3.62 -12.72 -11.26
N ALA A 7 -4.74 -13.30 -10.81
CA ALA A 7 -6.05 -12.65 -10.82
C ALA A 7 -6.22 -11.55 -9.77
N LYS A 8 -5.28 -11.42 -8.82
CA LYS A 8 -5.31 -10.44 -7.71
C LYS A 8 -4.12 -9.49 -7.72
N ALA A 9 -3.25 -9.60 -8.73
CA ALA A 9 -2.04 -8.78 -8.85
C ALA A 9 -2.37 -7.29 -9.01
N ASP A 10 -3.51 -6.96 -9.60
CA ASP A 10 -3.93 -5.57 -9.86
C ASP A 10 -4.64 -4.91 -8.65
N ILE A 11 -4.89 -5.66 -7.58
CA ILE A 11 -5.59 -5.13 -6.40
C ILE A 11 -4.56 -4.38 -5.53
N PRO A 12 -4.70 -3.06 -5.31
CA PRO A 12 -3.77 -2.33 -4.47
C PRO A 12 -3.87 -2.77 -3.01
N VAL A 13 -2.71 -2.97 -2.36
CA VAL A 13 -2.63 -3.37 -0.95
C VAL A 13 -1.90 -2.31 -0.13
N LEU A 14 -2.62 -1.73 0.84
CA LEU A 14 -2.08 -0.84 1.86
C LEU A 14 -1.93 -1.61 3.17
N VAL A 15 -0.70 -1.67 3.70
CA VAL A 15 -0.40 -2.33 4.98
C VAL A 15 -0.31 -1.28 6.09
N LEU A 16 -1.05 -1.49 7.18
CA LEU A 16 -1.04 -0.64 8.36
C LEU A 16 -0.25 -1.30 9.49
N THR A 17 0.88 -0.71 9.90
CA THR A 17 1.81 -1.35 10.86
C THR A 17 2.09 -0.47 12.09
N ALA A 18 2.23 -1.07 13.28
CA ALA A 18 2.68 -0.34 14.48
C ALA A 18 4.21 -0.27 14.61
N HIS A 19 4.95 -0.87 13.68
CA HIS A 19 6.41 -1.00 13.77
C HIS A 19 7.12 0.21 13.15
N ASN A 20 7.58 1.12 14.00
CA ASN A 20 8.32 2.34 13.63
C ASN A 20 9.82 2.10 13.36
N LYS A 21 10.24 0.84 13.18
CA LYS A 21 11.65 0.48 12.95
C LYS A 21 11.82 0.07 11.50
N ASP A 22 12.48 0.94 10.74
CA ASP A 22 12.83 0.86 9.31
C ASP A 22 13.53 -0.42 8.81
N ALA A 23 13.73 -1.45 9.65
CA ALA A 23 14.43 -2.68 9.27
C ALA A 23 13.62 -3.65 8.40
N GLU A 24 12.29 -3.53 8.33
CA GLU A 24 11.44 -4.42 7.51
C GLU A 24 10.75 -3.73 6.31
N LYS A 25 10.96 -2.41 6.12
CA LYS A 25 10.49 -1.72 4.91
C LYS A 25 11.18 -2.25 3.64
N ALA A 26 12.44 -2.69 3.76
CA ALA A 26 13.23 -3.22 2.64
C ALA A 26 12.81 -4.63 2.18
N ARG A 27 12.18 -5.45 3.04
CA ARG A 27 11.68 -6.78 2.66
C ARG A 27 10.25 -6.74 2.13
N GLY A 28 9.46 -5.76 2.57
CA GLY A 28 8.10 -5.52 2.11
C GLY A 28 7.98 -5.08 0.65
N TRP A 29 8.99 -4.35 0.14
CA TRP A 29 9.07 -3.92 -1.26
C TRP A 29 9.33 -5.09 -2.24
N GLN A 30 9.94 -6.18 -1.77
CA GLN A 30 10.23 -7.36 -2.61
C GLN A 30 9.02 -8.31 -2.76
N LEU A 31 7.95 -8.11 -1.97
CA LEU A 31 6.73 -8.93 -2.00
C LEU A 31 5.58 -8.24 -2.76
N GLY A 32 5.88 -7.12 -3.42
CA GLY A 32 4.99 -6.31 -4.25
C GLY A 32 3.94 -5.51 -3.46
N ALA A 33 3.98 -5.53 -2.12
CA ALA A 33 3.10 -4.70 -1.31
C ALA A 33 3.33 -3.23 -1.64
N THR A 34 2.30 -2.59 -2.16
CA THR A 34 2.45 -1.37 -2.93
C THR A 34 2.47 -0.13 -2.03
N TRP A 35 1.86 -0.19 -0.82
CA TRP A 35 1.91 0.91 0.16
C TRP A 35 1.96 0.42 1.61
N TYR A 36 2.65 1.21 2.46
CA TYR A 36 2.81 0.98 3.89
C TYR A 36 2.55 2.28 4.66
N GLN A 37 1.71 2.22 5.71
CA GLN A 37 1.46 3.33 6.62
C GLN A 37 1.70 2.89 8.07
N ALA A 38 2.47 3.69 8.82
CA ALA A 38 2.75 3.43 10.22
C ALA A 38 1.63 3.99 11.13
N LYS A 39 1.33 3.28 12.21
CA LYS A 39 0.46 3.73 13.31
C LYS A 39 1.30 4.44 14.37
N PRO A 40 0.78 5.50 15.02
CA PRO A 40 -0.55 6.07 14.81
C PRO A 40 -0.61 6.96 13.56
N PHE A 41 -1.74 6.92 12.85
CA PHE A 41 -2.09 7.84 11.77
C PHE A 41 -3.43 8.49 12.10
N ASN A 42 -3.69 9.66 11.52
CA ASN A 42 -5.01 10.26 11.57
C ASN A 42 -5.83 9.85 10.33
N PHE A 43 -7.15 10.07 10.37
CA PHE A 43 -8.03 9.67 9.26
C PHE A 43 -7.78 10.47 7.98
N ASP A 44 -7.46 11.76 8.10
CA ASP A 44 -7.20 12.62 6.94
C ASP A 44 -5.98 12.14 6.14
N GLU A 45 -4.92 11.76 6.84
CA GLU A 45 -3.71 11.17 6.26
C GLU A 45 -4.02 9.83 5.58
N LEU A 46 -4.81 8.97 6.23
CA LEU A 46 -5.23 7.70 5.65
C LEU A 46 -6.06 7.90 4.37
N LEU A 47 -6.99 8.86 4.37
CA LEU A 47 -7.83 9.18 3.21
C LEU A 47 -6.99 9.74 2.05
N LEU A 48 -6.00 10.58 2.32
CA LEU A 48 -5.09 11.09 1.31
C LEU A 48 -4.31 9.96 0.62
N ILE A 49 -3.82 9.00 1.41
CA ILE A 49 -3.09 7.84 0.89
C ILE A 49 -4.01 6.97 0.05
N ILE A 50 -5.23 6.68 0.51
CA ILE A 50 -6.21 5.91 -0.25
C ILE A 50 -6.54 6.62 -1.57
N GLY A 51 -6.72 7.94 -1.57
CA GLY A 51 -6.93 8.73 -2.79
C GLY A 51 -5.81 8.51 -3.80
N ARG A 52 -4.57 8.68 -3.36
CA ARG A 52 -3.38 8.49 -4.21
C ARG A 52 -3.25 7.06 -4.75
N ILE A 53 -3.64 6.06 -3.96
CA ILE A 53 -3.66 4.65 -4.38
C ILE A 53 -4.65 4.47 -5.52
N LEU A 54 -5.87 4.97 -5.35
CA LEU A 54 -6.93 4.86 -6.37
C LEU A 54 -6.53 5.58 -7.66
N GLU A 55 -5.95 6.78 -7.57
CA GLU A 55 -5.41 7.53 -8.71
C GLU A 55 -4.30 6.78 -9.45
N ALA A 56 -3.43 6.06 -8.74
CA ALA A 56 -2.36 5.29 -9.37
C ALA A 56 -2.86 4.00 -10.06
N THR A 57 -4.00 3.46 -9.61
CA THR A 57 -4.61 2.23 -10.17
C THR A 57 -5.62 2.49 -11.28
N ALA A 58 -6.31 3.63 -11.24
CA ALA A 58 -7.01 4.15 -12.39
C ALA A 58 -5.92 4.59 -13.38
N GLY A 59 -5.68 3.83 -14.45
CA GLY A 59 -4.84 4.31 -15.56
C GLY A 59 -5.28 5.72 -16.00
N PRO A 60 -4.44 6.47 -16.72
CA PRO A 60 -4.69 7.88 -17.03
C PRO A 60 -6.14 8.07 -17.47
N ALA A 61 -6.87 8.94 -16.76
CA ALA A 61 -8.23 9.29 -17.11
C ALA A 61 -8.21 9.79 -18.56
N GLU A 62 -8.87 9.04 -19.45
CA GLU A 62 -9.06 9.40 -20.86
C GLU A 62 -9.95 10.64 -21.00
#